data_AF-A0A8S3CEB8-F1
#
_entry.id   AF-A0A8S3CEB8-F1
#
_cell.length_a   1.000
_cell.length_b   1.000
_cell.length_c   1.000
_cell.angle_alpha   90.00
_cell.angle_beta   90.00
_cell.angle_gamma   90.00
#
_symmetry.space_group_name_H-M   'P 1'
#
loop_
_entity.id
_entity.type
_entity.pdbx_description
1 polymer ?
#
loop_
_entity_poly.entity_id
_entity_poly.type
_entity_poly.pdbx_seq_one_letter_code
_entity_poly.pdbx_strand_id
1 'polypeptide(L)' 'FTSNEFTQFCARNGIRHICTSPGHPQSNGQAERYVDIVKTALKKGFHKGGKLADVLSKFLFCNRSTPHSTTNLSPA' A
#
# COMPACT_ATOMS: atom_id res chain seq x y z
N PHE A 1 -2.28 -4.48 14.15
CA PHE A 1 -2.12 -3.13 14.72
C PHE A 1 -3.04 -2.95 15.93
N THR A 2 -2.80 -3.68 17.02
CA THR A 2 -3.72 -3.71 18.18
C THR A 2 -3.06 -3.27 19.48
N SER A 3 -1.87 -2.64 19.40
CA SER A 3 -1.21 -2.11 20.59
C SER A 3 -2.01 -0.93 21.17
N ASN A 4 -1.95 -0.78 22.49
CA ASN A 4 -2.62 0.31 23.19
C ASN A 4 -2.13 1.68 22.68
N GLU A 5 -0.83 1.81 22.43
CA GLU A 5 -0.21 3.02 21.87
C GLU A 5 -0.84 3.42 20.53
N PHE A 6 -1.07 2.47 19.62
CA PHE A 6 -1.66 2.74 18.31
C PHE A 6 -3.14 3.13 18.44
N THR A 7 -3.89 2.47 19.32
CA THR A 7 -5.29 2.83 19.60
C THR A 7 -5.40 4.27 20.13
N GLN A 8 -4.53 4.66 21.07
CA GLN A 8 -4.48 6.03 21.58
C GLN A 8 -4.06 7.04 20.53
N PHE A 9 -3.12 6.69 19.65
CA PHE A 9 -2.75 7.52 18.51
C PHE A 9 -3.93 7.75 17.58
N CYS A 10 -4.67 6.70 17.20
CA CYS A 10 -5.85 6.81 16.36
C CYS A 10 -6.93 7.69 17.01
N ALA A 11 -7.22 7.48 18.30
CA ALA A 11 -8.21 8.27 19.03
C ALA A 11 -7.82 9.76 19.07
N ARG A 12 -6.56 10.09 19.37
CA ARG A 12 -6.06 11.48 19.41
C ARG A 12 -6.14 12.19 18.06
N ASN A 13 -6.05 11.44 16.96
CA ASN A 13 -6.09 11.99 15.60
C ASN A 13 -7.48 11.85 14.94
N GLY A 14 -8.52 11.42 15.67
CA GLY A 14 -9.87 11.23 15.12
C GLY A 14 -9.96 10.10 14.08
N ILE A 15 -9.01 9.16 14.08
CA ILE A 15 -8.96 8.05 13.14
C ILE A 15 -9.80 6.89 13.67
N ARG A 16 -10.81 6.48 12.91
CA ARG A 16 -11.59 5.27 13.20
C ARG A 16 -10.83 4.03 12.77
N HIS A 17 -10.21 3.35 13.73
CA HIS A 17 -9.49 2.11 13.48
C HIS A 17 -10.45 0.90 13.47
N ILE A 18 -10.57 0.23 12.32
CA ILE A 18 -11.44 -0.94 12.13
C ILE A 18 -10.55 -2.14 11.81
N CYS A 19 -10.61 -3.18 12.64
CA CYS A 19 -9.95 -4.45 12.36
C CYS A 19 -10.89 -5.37 11.58
N THR A 20 -10.36 -6.04 10.56
CA THR A 20 -11.07 -7.14 9.91
C THR A 20 -11.19 -8.32 10.88
N SER A 21 -12.35 -8.99 10.90
CA SER A 21 -12.55 -10.18 11.72
C SER A 21 -11.51 -11.26 11.39
N PRO A 22 -11.01 -12.00 12.39
CA PRO A 22 -10.29 -13.24 12.14
C PRO A 22 -11.10 -14.14 11.18
N GLY A 23 -10.44 -14.70 10.17
CA GLY A 23 -11.10 -15.55 9.16
C GLY A 23 -11.68 -14.83 7.94
N HIS A 24 -11.54 -13.50 7.83
CA HIS A 24 -12.03 -12.73 6.65
C HIS A 24 -10.90 -12.02 5.87
N PRO A 25 -9.91 -12.76 5.33
CA PRO A 25 -8.75 -12.17 4.65
C PRO A 25 -9.12 -11.36 3.41
N GLN A 26 -10.24 -11.69 2.76
CA GLN A 26 -10.74 -10.99 1.57
C GLN A 26 -10.98 -9.49 1.82
N SER A 27 -11.34 -9.10 3.05
CA SER A 27 -11.52 -7.69 3.41
C SER A 27 -10.22 -6.88 3.34
N ASN A 28 -9.07 -7.56 3.39
CA ASN A 28 -7.74 -6.98 3.23
C ASN A 28 -7.14 -7.23 1.84
N GLY A 29 -7.88 -7.86 0.93
CA GLY A 29 -7.34 -8.35 -0.35
C GLY A 29 -6.80 -7.25 -1.26
N GLN A 30 -7.34 -6.04 -1.20
CA GLN A 30 -6.80 -4.90 -1.98
C GLN A 30 -5.43 -4.46 -1.46
N ALA A 31 -5.23 -4.44 -0.13
CA ALA A 31 -3.94 -4.12 0.45
C ALA A 31 -2.89 -5.18 0.10
N GLU A 32 -3.27 -6.46 0.17
CA GLU A 32 -2.41 -7.59 -0.22
C GLU A 32 -2.02 -7.52 -1.69
N ARG A 33 -2.99 -7.29 -2.58
CA ARG A 33 -2.75 -7.13 -4.01
C ARG A 33 -1.82 -5.95 -4.31
N TYR A 34 -1.99 -4.83 -3.61
CA TYR A 34 -1.10 -3.69 -3.76
C TYR A 34 0.33 -4.01 -3.32
N VAL A 35 0.51 -4.71 -2.19
CA VAL A 35 1.81 -5.16 -1.71
C VAL A 35 2.50 -6.07 -2.74
N ASP A 36 1.77 -6.98 -3.39
CA ASP A 36 2.33 -7.85 -4.42
C ASP A 36 2.76 -7.08 -5.67
N ILE A 37 1.99 -6.06 -6.08
CA ILE A 37 2.37 -5.15 -7.16
C ILE A 37 3.68 -4.43 -6.82
N VAL A 38 3.78 -3.85 -5.62
CA VAL A 38 4.98 -3.15 -5.14
C VAL A 38 6.18 -4.08 -5.14
N LYS A 39 6.05 -5.28 -4.53
CA LYS A 39 7.12 -6.28 -4.50
C LYS A 39 7.59 -6.66 -5.90
N THR A 40 6.67 -6.84 -6.83
CA THR A 40 6.98 -7.17 -8.22
C THR A 40 7.75 -6.06 -8.91
N ALA A 41 7.34 -4.80 -8.72
CA ALA A 41 8.06 -3.64 -9.25
C ALA A 41 9.47 -3.50 -8.65
N LEU A 42 9.60 -3.70 -7.33
CA LEU A 42 10.90 -3.67 -6.64
C LEU A 42 11.84 -4.75 -7.16
N LYS A 43 11.37 -6.01 -7.27
CA LYS A 43 12.16 -7.11 -7.85
C LYS A 43 12.69 -6.74 -9.24
N LYS A 44 11.83 -6.23 -10.12
CA LYS A 44 12.22 -5.77 -11.47
C LYS A 44 13.28 -4.66 -11.43
N GLY A 45 13.16 -3.71 -10.51
CA GLY A 45 14.14 -2.64 -10.36
C GLY A 45 15.48 -3.12 -9.80
N PHE A 46 15.46 -4.07 -8.87
CA PHE A 46 16.67 -4.70 -8.32
C PHE A 46 17.42 -5.55 -9.35
N HIS A 47 16.72 -6.27 -10.22
CA HIS A 47 17.35 -6.96 -11.35
C HIS A 47 18.08 -6.00 -12.30
N LYS A 48 17.72 -4.71 -12.32
CA LYS A 48 18.39 -3.66 -13.09
C LYS A 48 19.47 -2.92 -12.30
N GLY A 49 19.83 -3.37 -11.10
CA GLY A 49 20.83 -2.75 -10.24
C GLY A 49 20.38 -1.47 -9.52
N GLY A 50 19.07 -1.19 -9.48
CA GLY A 50 18.55 0.00 -8.81
C GLY A 50 18.61 -0.11 -7.28
N LYS A 51 18.84 1.01 -6.59
CA LYS A 51 18.71 1.08 -5.12
C LYS A 51 17.24 1.11 -4.71
N LEU A 52 16.91 0.59 -3.53
CA LEU A 52 15.53 0.53 -3.01
C LEU A 52 14.82 1.88 -3.07
N ALA A 53 15.46 2.93 -2.58
CA ALA A 53 14.87 4.28 -2.55
C ALA A 53 14.51 4.78 -3.95
N ASP A 54 15.40 4.61 -4.93
CA ASP A 54 15.20 5.08 -6.30
C ASP A 54 14.09 4.31 -7.01
N VAL A 55 14.08 2.99 -6.87
CA VAL A 55 13.07 2.12 -7.49
C VAL A 55 11.70 2.38 -6.88
N LEU A 56 11.63 2.50 -5.54
CA LEU A 56 10.38 2.78 -4.83
C LEU A 56 9.83 4.15 -5.20
N SER A 57 10.66 5.18 -5.23
CA SER A 57 10.24 6.54 -5.59
C SER A 57 9.69 6.59 -7.02
N LYS A 58 10.38 5.95 -7.97
CA LYS A 58 9.91 5.83 -9.36
C LYS A 58 8.59 5.08 -9.46
N PHE A 59 8.47 3.95 -8.77
CA PHE A 59 7.23 3.18 -8.74
C PHE A 59 6.05 4.01 -8.20
N LEU A 60 6.24 4.67 -7.05
CA LEU A 60 5.20 5.47 -6.41
C LEU A 60 4.77 6.65 -7.27
N PHE A 61 5.71 7.30 -7.96
CA PHE A 61 5.42 8.36 -8.92
C PHE A 61 4.53 7.84 -10.05
N CYS A 62 4.96 6.78 -10.75
CA CYS A 62 4.17 6.23 -11.86
C CYS A 62 2.79 5.74 -11.41
N ASN A 63 2.71 5.03 -10.28
CA ASN A 63 1.45 4.52 -9.74
C ASN A 63 0.46 5.65 -9.40
N ARG A 64 0.95 6.78 -8.89
CA ARG A 64 0.09 7.92 -8.52
C ARG A 64 -0.29 8.80 -9.69
N SER A 65 0.52 8.83 -10.75
CA SER A 65 0.24 9.68 -11.92
C SER A 65 -0.46 8.95 -13.07
N THR A 66 -0.45 7.61 -13.09
CA THR A 66 -1.05 6.84 -14.19
C THR A 66 -2.51 6.51 -13.88
N PRO A 67 -3.45 6.82 -14.78
CA PRO A 67 -4.83 6.42 -14.64
C PRO A 67 -5.01 4.91 -14.54
N HIS A 68 -5.83 4.45 -13.60
CA HIS A 68 -6.14 3.04 -13.45
C HIS A 68 -7.11 2.60 -14.56
N SER A 69 -6.89 1.43 -15.16
CA SER A 69 -7.64 0.97 -16.34
C SER A 69 -9.15 0.82 -16.12
N THR A 70 -9.58 0.56 -14.89
CA THR A 70 -11.01 0.38 -14.55
C THR A 70 -11.73 1.70 -14.28
N THR A 71 -11.05 2.70 -13.72
CA THR A 71 -11.68 3.96 -13.30
C THR A 71 -11.31 5.12 -14.22
N ASN A 72 -10.30 4.96 -15.09
CA ASN A 72 -9.67 6.02 -15.86
C ASN A 72 -9.20 7.22 -15.02
N LEU A 73 -9.03 7.01 -13.71
CA LEU A 73 -8.57 8.01 -12.77
C LEU A 73 -7.27 7.52 -12.12
N SER A 74 -6.36 8.46 -11.86
CA SER A 74 -5.21 8.18 -11.02
C SER A 74 -5.66 7.84 -9.60
N PRO A 75 -4.85 7.07 -8.85
CA PRO A 75 -5.06 6.89 -7.41
C PRO A 75 -4.86 8.17 -6.59
N ALA A 76 -4.20 9.19 -7.14
CA ALA A 76 -4.00 10.51 -6.53
C ALA A 76 -5.10 11.49 -6.97
#